data_AF-A0A9P8F4B0-F1
#
_entry.id   AF-A0A9P8F4B0-F1
#
_cell.length_a   1.000
_cell.length_b   1.000
_cell.length_c   1.000
_cell.angle_alpha   90.00
_cell.angle_beta   90.00
_cell.angle_gamma   90.00
#
_symmetry.space_group_name_H-M   'P 1'
#
loop_
_entity.id
_entity.type
_entity.pdbx_description
1 polymer ?
#
loop_
_entity_poly.entity_id
_entity_poly.type
_entity_poly.pdbx_seq_one_letter_code
_entity_poly.pdbx_strand_id
1 'polypeptide(L)'
;SDPMFHLLEFYVHNDAPMTCRIPTRPFSASYKAPKEDPSVEGQGSLDDEYIPLIIALTGTLQLSHLHVSSHLNMLLHAAPKSVSPGVIDAATAYSISTRPPTRIVIGDALPFTFSIRWYSGQQLPSGWSGVGGHIYASTLIYCLLSAGAAAAICIVYFRGVELPRRLRNHGKDRMTGGMEGGRLGGYGYAVGTSSYALGSAGGKRD
;
A
#
# COMPACT_ATOMS: atom_id res chain seq x y z
N SER A 1 -42.29 12.02 -22.80
CA SER A 1 -41.13 11.37 -22.18
C SER A 1 -39.89 11.96 -22.82
N ASP A 2 -38.90 12.35 -22.03
CA ASP A 2 -37.62 12.83 -22.55
C ASP A 2 -36.67 11.63 -22.70
N PRO A 3 -36.32 11.20 -23.92
CA PRO A 3 -35.48 10.03 -24.14
C PRO A 3 -34.09 10.19 -23.51
N MET A 4 -33.55 11.41 -23.43
CA MET A 4 -32.21 11.64 -22.86
C MET A 4 -32.21 11.46 -21.35
N PHE A 5 -33.27 11.94 -20.67
CA PHE A 5 -33.43 11.74 -19.23
C PHE A 5 -33.55 10.26 -18.86
N HIS A 6 -34.36 9.49 -19.61
CA HIS A 6 -34.53 8.05 -19.35
C HIS A 6 -33.27 7.23 -19.63
N LEU A 7 -32.49 7.61 -20.66
CA LEU A 7 -31.18 7.00 -20.89
C LEU A 7 -30.22 7.31 -19.75
N LEU A 8 -30.15 8.56 -19.30
CA LEU A 8 -29.29 8.96 -18.19
C LEU A 8 -29.67 8.22 -16.89
N GLU A 9 -30.97 8.11 -16.61
CA GLU A 9 -31.51 7.30 -15.51
C GLU A 9 -31.03 5.85 -15.62
N PHE A 10 -31.10 5.23 -16.81
CA PHE A 10 -30.59 3.87 -17.01
C PHE A 10 -29.08 3.76 -16.75
N TYR A 11 -28.27 4.70 -17.25
CA TYR A 11 -26.81 4.69 -17.05
C TYR A 11 -26.43 4.83 -15.58
N VAL A 12 -27.08 5.76 -14.87
CA VAL A 12 -26.82 5.99 -13.44
C VAL A 12 -27.38 4.85 -12.58
N HIS A 13 -28.54 4.29 -12.93
CA HIS A 13 -29.16 3.22 -12.16
C HIS A 13 -28.44 1.88 -12.28
N ASN A 14 -27.87 1.59 -13.45
CA ASN A 14 -27.14 0.33 -13.70
C ASN A 14 -25.63 0.47 -13.52
N ASP A 15 -25.14 1.60 -13.00
CA ASP A 15 -23.71 1.92 -12.91
C ASP A 15 -22.97 1.67 -14.25
N ALA A 16 -23.65 1.91 -15.37
CA ALA A 16 -23.13 1.61 -16.69
C ALA A 16 -22.14 2.72 -17.13
N PRO A 17 -20.96 2.37 -17.64
CA PRO A 17 -20.00 3.36 -18.12
C PRO A 17 -20.52 4.01 -19.41
N MET A 18 -20.53 5.34 -19.44
CA MET A 18 -20.75 6.09 -20.68
C MET A 18 -19.43 6.15 -21.44
N THR A 19 -19.48 6.00 -22.77
CA THR A 19 -18.29 6.08 -23.61
C THR A 19 -18.44 7.18 -24.66
N CYS A 20 -17.44 8.05 -24.75
CA CYS A 20 -17.35 9.10 -25.75
C CYS A 20 -16.08 8.90 -26.58
N ARG A 21 -16.01 9.46 -27.78
CA ARG A 21 -14.78 9.49 -28.57
C ARG A 21 -14.15 10.86 -28.49
N ILE A 22 -12.85 10.91 -28.21
CA ILE A 22 -12.06 12.15 -28.24
C ILE A 22 -10.93 12.00 -29.25
N PRO A 23 -10.56 13.08 -29.96
CA PRO A 23 -9.49 13.03 -30.94
C PRO A 23 -8.15 12.74 -30.25
N THR A 24 -7.32 11.89 -30.87
CA THR A 24 -6.00 11.51 -30.35
C THR A 24 -4.99 12.63 -30.42
N ARG A 25 -5.16 13.58 -31.35
CA ARG A 25 -4.28 14.74 -31.50
C ARG A 25 -5.06 16.03 -31.27
N PRO A 26 -4.44 17.03 -30.60
CA PRO A 26 -5.05 18.35 -30.50
C PRO A 26 -5.28 18.89 -31.91
N PHE A 27 -6.44 19.50 -32.11
CA PHE A 27 -6.89 20.02 -33.38
C PHE A 27 -5.86 21.03 -33.93
N SER A 28 -5.07 20.61 -34.92
CA SER A 28 -4.25 21.52 -35.72
C SER A 28 -5.17 22.25 -36.69
N ALA A 29 -4.89 23.52 -37.01
CA ALA A 29 -5.71 24.35 -37.90
C ALA A 29 -5.91 23.76 -39.33
N SER A 30 -5.25 22.64 -39.66
CA SER A 30 -5.41 21.89 -40.90
C SER A 30 -6.23 20.60 -40.75
N TYR A 31 -6.87 20.36 -39.60
CA TYR A 31 -7.69 19.18 -39.36
C TYR A 31 -8.99 19.26 -40.15
N LYS A 32 -9.05 18.55 -41.28
CA LYS A 32 -10.32 18.27 -41.96
C LYS A 32 -11.00 17.16 -41.16
N ALA A 33 -12.18 17.46 -40.61
CA ALA A 33 -13.01 16.43 -40.00
C ALA A 33 -13.10 15.23 -40.96
N PRO A 34 -12.84 14.00 -40.49
CA PRO A 34 -12.92 12.83 -41.35
C PRO A 34 -14.33 12.78 -41.94
N LYS A 35 -14.41 12.54 -43.25
CA LYS A 35 -15.68 12.23 -43.89
C LYS A 35 -16.14 10.90 -43.29
N GLU A 36 -17.23 10.91 -42.54
CA GLU A 36 -17.92 9.67 -42.20
C GLU A 36 -18.21 8.95 -43.51
N ASP A 37 -17.55 7.82 -43.74
CA ASP A 37 -17.96 6.90 -44.79
C ASP A 37 -19.26 6.23 -44.30
N PRO A 38 -20.41 6.50 -44.94
CA PRO A 38 -21.71 6.01 -44.49
C PRO A 38 -21.87 4.48 -44.64
N SER A 39 -20.82 3.77 -45.08
CA SER A 39 -20.81 2.33 -45.30
C SER A 39 -20.33 1.51 -44.09
N VAL A 40 -19.87 2.15 -43.00
CA VAL A 40 -19.45 1.45 -41.78
C VAL A 40 -20.52 1.63 -40.70
N GLU A 41 -21.69 1.06 -40.95
CA GLU A 41 -22.71 0.86 -39.91
C GLU A 41 -22.27 -0.32 -39.03
N GLY A 42 -21.70 -0.01 -37.87
CA GLY A 42 -21.45 -0.98 -36.82
C GLY A 42 -20.00 -1.05 -36.36
N GLN A 43 -19.83 -0.80 -35.05
CA GLN A 43 -18.61 -0.97 -34.26
C GLN A 43 -17.39 -0.18 -34.76
N GLY A 44 -16.93 0.72 -33.88
CA GLY A 44 -15.75 1.54 -34.12
C GLY A 44 -14.59 0.74 -34.67
N SER A 45 -14.26 1.04 -35.93
CA SER A 45 -12.90 0.96 -36.41
C SER A 45 -12.00 1.53 -35.30
N LEU A 46 -10.97 0.78 -34.94
CA LEU A 46 -9.86 1.28 -34.12
C LEU A 46 -9.09 2.29 -34.97
N ASP A 47 -9.75 3.39 -35.33
CA ASP A 47 -9.12 4.49 -36.03
C ASP A 47 -8.16 5.15 -35.06
N ASP A 48 -6.87 5.21 -35.42
CA ASP A 48 -5.80 5.93 -34.68
C ASP A 48 -6.11 7.43 -34.45
N GLU A 49 -7.23 7.90 -35.00
CA GLU A 49 -7.70 9.27 -34.93
C GLU A 49 -8.56 9.56 -33.69
N TYR A 50 -9.26 8.56 -33.14
CA TYR A 50 -10.09 8.72 -31.94
C TYR A 50 -9.80 7.66 -30.89
N ILE A 51 -9.69 8.07 -29.64
CA ILE A 51 -9.62 7.16 -28.49
C ILE A 51 -10.93 7.18 -27.69
N PRO A 52 -11.28 6.05 -27.04
CA PRO A 52 -12.41 6.01 -26.13
C PRO A 52 -12.10 6.78 -24.84
N LEU A 53 -12.99 7.70 -24.48
CA LEU A 53 -13.11 8.30 -23.16
C LEU A 53 -14.24 7.59 -22.40
N ILE A 54 -13.87 6.87 -21.35
CA ILE A 54 -14.83 6.19 -20.48
C ILE A 54 -15.20 7.12 -19.32
N ILE A 55 -16.49 7.34 -19.08
CA ILE A 55 -17.01 8.20 -18.02
C ILE A 55 -17.87 7.35 -17.08
N ALA A 56 -17.38 7.17 -15.85
CA ALA A 56 -18.12 6.53 -14.77
C ALA A 56 -18.89 7.59 -13.96
N LEU A 57 -20.21 7.63 -14.16
CA LEU A 57 -21.10 8.55 -13.48
C LEU A 57 -21.70 7.90 -12.23
N THR A 58 -21.68 8.60 -11.11
CA THR A 58 -22.35 8.13 -9.88
C THR A 58 -23.53 9.02 -9.53
N GLY A 59 -24.60 8.40 -9.04
CA GLY A 59 -25.80 9.11 -8.65
C GLY A 59 -26.83 8.21 -7.98
N THR A 60 -27.95 8.80 -7.57
CA THR A 60 -29.06 8.07 -6.97
C THR A 60 -30.39 8.48 -7.61
N LEU A 61 -31.21 7.49 -7.89
CA LEU A 61 -32.53 7.66 -8.48
C LEU A 61 -33.59 7.89 -7.40
N GLN A 62 -34.44 8.88 -7.60
CA GLN A 62 -35.69 9.03 -6.86
C GLN A 62 -36.87 9.08 -7.82
N LEU A 63 -38.08 8.85 -7.31
CA LEU A 63 -39.32 8.80 -8.10
C LEU A 63 -39.56 10.02 -9.02
N SER A 64 -39.06 11.20 -8.63
CA SER A 64 -39.33 12.46 -9.36
C SER A 64 -38.08 13.22 -9.79
N HIS A 65 -36.88 12.77 -9.40
CA HIS A 65 -35.64 13.48 -9.68
C HIS A 65 -34.44 12.56 -9.54
N LEU A 66 -33.35 12.90 -10.22
CA LEU A 66 -32.09 12.19 -10.17
C LEU A 66 -31.07 13.05 -9.43
N HIS A 67 -30.29 12.45 -8.54
CA HIS A 67 -29.14 13.10 -7.91
C HIS A 67 -27.89 12.59 -8.61
N VAL A 68 -27.15 13.46 -9.27
CA VAL A 68 -25.94 13.10 -10.02
C VAL A 68 -24.73 13.79 -9.43
N SER A 69 -23.60 13.10 -9.27
CA SER A 69 -22.34 13.79 -8.99
C SER A 69 -21.80 14.42 -10.27
N SER A 70 -21.93 15.74 -10.39
CA SER A 70 -21.49 16.52 -11.55
C SER A 70 -20.00 16.86 -11.56
N HIS A 71 -19.29 16.52 -10.48
CA HIS A 71 -17.86 16.77 -10.32
C HIS A 71 -17.07 15.51 -10.66
N LEU A 72 -16.35 15.56 -11.78
CA LEU A 72 -15.62 14.42 -12.34
C LEU A 72 -14.12 14.69 -12.29
N ASN A 73 -13.35 13.70 -11.87
CA ASN A 73 -11.91 13.66 -12.13
C ASN A 73 -11.68 13.01 -13.49
N MET A 74 -10.84 13.62 -14.32
CA MET A 74 -10.50 13.11 -15.64
C MET A 74 -8.99 12.89 -15.72
N LEU A 75 -8.59 11.68 -16.10
CA LEU A 75 -7.20 11.28 -16.28
C LEU A 75 -6.94 11.11 -17.77
N LEU A 76 -5.88 11.77 -18.25
CA LEU A 76 -5.44 11.72 -19.63
C LEU A 76 -4.00 11.23 -19.68
N HIS A 77 -3.79 10.12 -20.38
CA HIS A 77 -2.46 9.58 -20.66
C HIS A 77 -2.03 10.07 -22.03
N ALA A 78 -1.02 10.93 -22.03
CA ALA A 78 -0.33 11.34 -23.25
C ALA A 78 0.80 10.35 -23.53
N ALA A 79 1.03 10.05 -24.80
CA ALA A 79 2.15 9.22 -25.20
C ALA A 79 3.50 9.89 -24.84
N PRO A 80 4.55 9.10 -24.56
CA PRO A 80 5.87 9.64 -24.26
C PRO A 80 6.36 10.56 -25.39
N LYS A 81 6.95 11.70 -25.01
CA LYS A 81 7.48 12.69 -25.98
C LYS A 81 8.51 12.09 -26.96
N SER A 82 9.21 11.03 -26.56
CA SER A 82 10.21 10.33 -27.37
C SER A 82 9.59 9.47 -28.49
N VAL A 83 8.33 9.05 -28.36
CA VAL A 83 7.66 8.17 -29.31
C VAL A 83 6.68 8.96 -30.17
N SER A 84 5.72 9.65 -29.54
CA SER A 84 4.65 10.38 -30.23
C SER A 84 4.22 11.61 -29.42
N PRO A 85 4.91 12.76 -29.57
CA PRO A 85 4.60 13.95 -28.79
C PRO A 85 3.21 14.50 -29.13
N GLY A 86 2.43 14.80 -28.09
CA GLY A 86 1.11 15.42 -28.25
C GLY A 86 -0.02 14.46 -28.65
N VAL A 87 0.22 13.14 -28.63
CA VAL A 87 -0.82 12.13 -28.84
C VAL A 87 -1.41 11.72 -27.49
N ILE A 88 -2.74 11.67 -27.41
CA ILE A 88 -3.50 11.09 -26.30
C ILE A 88 -3.70 9.61 -26.59
N ASP A 89 -3.32 8.77 -25.64
CA ASP A 89 -3.30 7.32 -25.77
C ASP A 89 -4.46 6.66 -25.00
N ALA A 90 -4.78 7.18 -23.81
CA ALA A 90 -5.92 6.71 -23.02
C ALA A 90 -6.56 7.85 -22.21
N ALA A 91 -7.86 7.74 -22.00
CA ALA A 91 -8.65 8.71 -21.26
C ALA A 91 -9.73 8.04 -20.41
N THR A 92 -9.87 8.47 -19.17
CA THR A 92 -10.93 8.00 -18.28
C THR A 92 -11.39 9.12 -17.35
N ALA A 93 -12.67 9.16 -17.02
CA ALA A 93 -13.25 10.08 -16.07
C ALA A 93 -14.15 9.35 -15.09
N TYR A 94 -14.17 9.81 -13.84
CA TYR A 94 -14.99 9.22 -12.78
C TYR A 94 -15.51 10.27 -11.82
N SER A 95 -16.69 10.02 -11.28
CA SER A 95 -17.38 10.92 -10.36
C SER A 95 -16.76 10.90 -8.97
N ILE A 96 -16.77 12.04 -8.30
CA ILE A 96 -16.23 12.19 -6.96
C ILE A 96 -17.38 12.43 -5.98
N SER A 97 -17.46 11.65 -4.90
CA SER A 97 -18.55 11.75 -3.91
C SER A 97 -18.34 12.83 -2.84
N THR A 98 -17.24 13.59 -2.89
CA THR A 98 -16.88 14.55 -1.84
C THR A 98 -17.71 15.84 -1.86
N ARG A 99 -18.54 16.03 -2.89
CA ARG A 99 -19.41 17.20 -3.07
C ARG A 99 -20.88 16.78 -3.12
N PRO A 100 -21.81 17.65 -2.68
CA PRO A 100 -23.22 17.33 -2.73
C PRO A 100 -23.64 17.07 -4.19
N PRO A 101 -24.42 16.00 -4.46
CA PRO A 101 -24.88 15.71 -5.80
C PRO A 101 -25.86 16.79 -6.28
N THR A 102 -25.84 17.05 -7.58
CA THR A 102 -26.78 17.97 -8.22
C THR A 102 -28.08 17.23 -8.47
N ARG A 103 -29.17 17.79 -7.93
CA ARG A 103 -30.54 17.37 -8.24
C ARG A 103 -30.90 17.85 -9.63
N ILE A 104 -31.42 16.94 -10.46
CA ILE A 104 -31.94 17.25 -11.80
C ILE A 104 -33.35 16.70 -11.98
N VAL A 105 -34.17 17.45 -12.70
CA VAL A 105 -35.47 17.04 -13.25
C VAL A 105 -35.46 17.10 -14.78
N ILE A 106 -36.48 16.53 -15.42
CA ILE A 106 -36.62 16.54 -16.88
C ILE A 106 -36.61 17.99 -17.38
N GLY A 107 -35.68 18.29 -18.31
CA GLY A 107 -35.49 19.63 -18.87
C GLY A 107 -34.43 20.49 -18.16
N ASP A 108 -33.87 20.04 -17.03
CA ASP A 108 -32.78 20.74 -16.37
C ASP A 108 -31.45 20.54 -17.12
N ALA A 109 -30.63 21.58 -17.14
CA ALA A 109 -29.24 21.47 -17.58
C ALA A 109 -28.40 20.75 -16.49
N LEU A 110 -27.60 19.77 -16.90
CA LEU A 110 -26.63 19.08 -16.04
C LEU A 110 -25.20 19.52 -16.42
N PRO A 111 -24.68 20.61 -15.83
CA PRO A 111 -23.32 21.05 -16.10
C PRO A 111 -22.30 20.14 -15.42
N PHE A 112 -21.48 19.47 -16.21
CA PHE A 112 -20.34 18.71 -15.70
C PHE A 112 -19.13 19.59 -15.48
N THR A 113 -18.40 19.33 -14.40
CA THR A 113 -17.14 20.01 -14.08
C THR A 113 -16.02 18.99 -14.00
N PHE A 114 -15.01 19.17 -14.86
CA PHE A 114 -13.92 18.23 -15.01
C PHE A 114 -12.65 18.77 -14.35
N SER A 115 -12.09 17.99 -13.43
CA SER A 115 -10.74 18.21 -12.88
C SER A 115 -9.77 17.33 -13.66
N ILE A 116 -9.09 17.93 -14.64
CA ILE A 116 -8.28 17.22 -15.62
C ILE A 116 -6.84 17.08 -15.11
N ARG A 117 -6.31 15.85 -15.13
CA ARG A 117 -4.91 15.54 -14.85
C ARG A 117 -4.27 14.82 -16.03
N TRP A 118 -3.15 15.37 -16.47
CA TRP A 118 -2.34 14.81 -17.56
C TRP A 118 -1.18 14.00 -17.01
N TYR A 119 -0.94 12.82 -17.60
CA TYR A 119 0.22 11.98 -17.34
C TYR A 119 1.04 11.81 -18.61
N SER A 120 2.35 11.98 -18.49
CA SER A 120 3.31 11.70 -19.56
C SER A 120 3.69 10.22 -19.53
N GLY A 121 2.92 9.39 -20.23
CA GLY A 121 3.06 7.94 -20.29
C GLY A 121 1.85 7.18 -19.74
N GLN A 122 1.83 5.87 -19.99
CA GLN A 122 0.76 4.96 -19.56
C GLN A 122 0.90 4.54 -18.09
N GLN A 123 2.09 4.69 -17.52
CA GLN A 123 2.35 4.33 -16.13
C GLN A 123 1.73 5.38 -15.21
N LEU A 124 0.76 4.96 -14.40
CA LEU A 124 0.34 5.79 -13.27
C LEU A 124 1.54 5.96 -12.32
N PRO A 125 1.75 7.15 -11.75
CA PRO A 125 2.79 7.34 -10.75
C PRO A 125 2.62 6.27 -9.67
N SER A 126 3.70 5.53 -9.37
CA SER A 126 3.73 4.59 -8.25
C SER A 126 3.67 5.42 -6.97
N GLY A 127 2.45 5.68 -6.52
CA GLY A 127 2.15 6.75 -5.57
C GLY A 127 1.25 6.27 -4.45
N TRP A 128 1.55 5.12 -3.84
CA TRP A 128 1.10 4.91 -2.46
C TRP A 128 2.09 5.59 -1.51
N SER A 129 2.11 6.93 -1.50
CA SER A 129 2.71 7.70 -0.39
C SER A 129 1.71 7.94 0.76
N GLY A 130 0.47 7.45 0.63
CA GLY A 130 -0.67 7.76 1.52
C GLY A 130 -1.03 6.76 2.62
N VAL A 131 -0.30 5.65 2.79
CA VAL A 131 -0.32 4.80 4.01
C VAL A 131 1.13 4.44 4.29
N GLY A 132 1.89 5.45 4.66
CA GLY A 132 3.33 5.37 4.85
C GLY A 132 3.81 6.46 5.78
N GLY A 133 3.10 6.68 6.89
CA GLY A 133 3.53 7.62 7.90
C GLY A 133 3.27 7.01 9.26
N HIS A 134 4.23 6.25 9.79
CA HIS A 134 4.50 6.10 11.23
C HIS A 134 5.86 5.43 11.52
N ILE A 135 6.53 4.81 10.54
CA ILE A 135 7.90 4.33 10.71
C ILE A 135 8.87 5.36 10.12
N TYR A 136 9.15 6.40 10.91
CA TYR A 136 10.30 7.25 10.63
C TYR A 136 11.57 6.48 10.97
N ALA A 137 12.65 6.71 10.21
CA ALA A 137 13.96 6.15 10.54
C ALA A 137 14.37 6.48 11.99
N SER A 138 13.97 7.64 12.50
CA SER A 138 14.11 8.03 13.90
C SER A 138 13.37 7.09 14.86
N THR A 139 12.12 6.70 14.57
CA THR A 139 11.35 5.75 15.38
C THR A 139 12.05 4.39 15.48
N LEU A 140 12.61 3.89 14.37
CA LEU A 140 13.38 2.64 14.38
C LEU A 140 14.64 2.74 15.23
N ILE A 141 15.37 3.86 15.14
CA ILE A 141 16.57 4.11 15.92
C ILE A 141 16.23 4.18 17.42
N TYR A 142 15.17 4.88 17.80
CA TYR A 142 14.73 4.93 19.21
C TYR A 142 14.32 3.56 19.75
N CYS A 143 13.61 2.76 18.96
CA CYS A 143 13.23 1.40 19.34
C CYS A 143 14.45 0.49 19.54
N LEU A 144 15.43 0.53 18.63
CA LEU A 144 16.64 -0.27 18.72
C LEU A 144 17.53 0.15 19.90
N LEU A 145 17.69 1.46 20.12
CA LEU A 145 18.45 1.99 21.25
C LEU A 145 17.78 1.63 22.59
N SER A 146 16.47 1.73 22.68
CA SER A 146 15.72 1.38 23.90
C SER A 146 15.79 -0.12 24.19
N ALA A 147 15.65 -0.97 23.16
CA ALA A 147 15.82 -2.41 23.29
C ALA A 147 17.24 -2.80 23.70
N GLY A 148 18.26 -2.16 23.09
CA GLY A 148 19.67 -2.39 23.44
C GLY A 148 20.01 -1.97 24.87
N ALA A 149 19.52 -0.82 25.31
CA ALA A 149 19.71 -0.34 26.69
C ALA A 149 19.05 -1.27 27.71
N ALA A 150 17.81 -1.71 27.47
CA ALA A 150 17.12 -2.64 28.34
C ALA A 150 17.85 -4.00 28.43
N ALA A 151 18.31 -4.54 27.31
CA ALA A 151 19.08 -5.78 27.28
C ALA A 151 20.39 -5.66 28.07
N ALA A 152 21.12 -4.55 27.92
CA ALA A 152 22.36 -4.31 28.65
C ALA A 152 22.12 -4.24 30.18
N ILE A 153 21.08 -3.52 30.61
CA ILE A 153 20.70 -3.43 32.03
C ILE A 153 20.37 -4.83 32.59
N CYS A 154 19.56 -5.61 31.87
CA CYS A 154 19.24 -6.97 32.28
C CYS A 154 20.49 -7.85 32.41
N ILE A 155 21.41 -7.80 31.44
CA ILE A 155 22.66 -8.59 31.48
C ILE A 155 23.51 -8.21 32.70
N VAL A 156 23.69 -6.91 32.96
CA VAL A 156 24.46 -6.43 34.12
C VAL A 156 23.80 -6.86 35.42
N TYR A 157 22.47 -6.74 35.54
CA TYR A 157 21.74 -7.15 36.72
C TYR A 157 21.82 -8.66 36.96
N PHE A 158 21.58 -9.48 35.93
CA PHE A 158 21.64 -10.94 36.06
C PHE A 158 23.05 -11.43 36.39
N ARG A 159 24.10 -10.90 35.76
CA ARG A 159 25.49 -11.33 36.05
C ARG A 159 26.03 -10.74 37.34
N GLY A 160 25.70 -9.50 37.67
CA GLY A 160 26.27 -8.77 38.80
C GLY A 160 25.55 -8.99 40.12
N VAL A 161 24.23 -9.22 40.10
CA VAL A 161 23.41 -9.28 41.33
C VAL A 161 22.78 -10.64 41.49
N GLU A 162 22.08 -11.14 40.47
CA GLU A 162 21.26 -12.35 40.59
C GLU A 162 22.11 -13.64 40.64
N LEU A 163 23.06 -13.82 39.72
CA LEU A 163 23.96 -14.97 39.68
C LEU A 163 24.79 -15.14 40.97
N PRO A 164 25.51 -14.12 41.46
CA PRO A 164 26.28 -14.25 42.70
C PRO A 164 25.39 -14.38 43.94
N ARG A 165 24.20 -13.77 43.99
CA ARG A 165 23.23 -14.02 45.08
C ARG A 165 22.73 -15.46 45.09
N ARG A 166 22.44 -16.03 43.93
CA ARG A 166 22.00 -17.44 43.81
C ARG A 166 23.12 -18.42 44.14
N LEU A 167 24.34 -18.19 43.66
CA LEU A 167 25.52 -18.96 44.04
C LEU A 167 25.79 -18.87 45.56
N ARG A 168 25.63 -17.70 46.17
CA ARG A 168 25.79 -17.53 47.62
C ARG A 168 24.70 -18.25 48.42
N ASN A 169 23.45 -18.23 47.97
CA ASN A 169 22.36 -18.95 48.65
C ASN A 169 22.53 -20.47 48.53
N HIS A 170 22.87 -21.00 47.34
CA HIS A 170 23.18 -22.43 47.19
C HIS A 170 24.49 -22.87 47.86
N GLY A 171 25.46 -21.97 48.00
CA GLY A 171 26.66 -22.22 48.81
C GLY A 171 26.36 -22.22 50.31
N LYS A 172 25.42 -21.37 50.75
CA LYS A 172 24.98 -21.31 52.15
C LYS A 172 24.11 -22.52 52.52
N ASP A 173 23.31 -23.07 51.61
CA ASP A 173 22.58 -24.33 51.87
C ASP A 173 23.53 -25.53 52.02
N ARG A 174 24.67 -25.53 51.31
CA ARG A 174 25.74 -26.54 51.49
C ARG A 174 26.64 -26.29 52.71
N MET A 175 26.80 -25.04 53.16
CA MET A 175 27.58 -24.71 54.36
C MET A 175 26.76 -24.72 55.67
N THR A 176 25.44 -24.56 55.60
CA THR A 176 24.54 -24.56 56.78
C THR A 176 23.78 -25.88 56.94
N GLY A 177 23.78 -26.75 55.92
CA GLY A 177 23.31 -28.15 56.01
C GLY A 177 24.38 -29.17 56.40
N GLY A 178 25.58 -28.73 56.78
CA GLY A 178 26.72 -29.58 57.14
C GLY A 178 27.30 -29.32 58.52
N MET A 179 26.51 -28.73 59.43
CA MET A 179 26.96 -28.35 60.77
C MET A 179 26.28 -29.19 61.87
N GLU A 180 26.30 -30.51 61.70
CA GLU A 180 26.25 -31.44 62.83
C GLU A 180 26.84 -32.79 62.39
N GLY A 181 28.07 -33.10 62.83
CA GLY A 181 28.67 -34.40 62.55
C GLY A 181 30.19 -34.48 62.58
N GLY A 182 30.80 -34.11 63.70
CA GLY A 182 31.94 -34.85 64.26
C GLY A 182 33.28 -34.89 63.50
N ARG A 183 34.27 -34.23 64.11
CA ARG A 183 35.67 -34.66 64.41
C ARG A 183 36.43 -35.53 63.38
N LEU A 184 37.75 -35.25 63.36
CA LEU A 184 38.85 -35.89 62.61
C LEU A 184 38.97 -35.31 61.19
N GLY A 185 40.00 -34.57 60.80
CA GLY A 185 41.40 -34.58 61.25
C GLY A 185 42.26 -34.97 60.06
N GLY A 186 43.15 -34.06 59.61
CA GLY A 186 44.37 -34.45 58.91
C GLY A 186 44.54 -33.97 57.47
N TYR A 187 45.61 -33.18 57.27
CA TYR A 187 46.58 -33.19 56.16
C TYR A 187 46.04 -33.08 54.72
N GLY A 188 46.43 -32.11 53.89
CA GLY A 188 47.78 -31.59 53.69
C GLY A 188 48.25 -31.94 52.27
N TYR A 189 48.90 -30.97 51.61
CA TYR A 189 49.68 -31.06 50.36
C TYR A 189 48.96 -30.99 49.00
N ALA A 190 49.08 -29.80 48.41
CA ALA A 190 49.28 -29.63 46.98
C ALA A 190 50.74 -30.02 46.63
N VAL A 191 50.92 -31.03 45.78
CA VAL A 191 52.14 -31.24 44.97
C VAL A 191 51.69 -31.83 43.63
N GLY A 192 51.97 -31.11 42.55
CA GLY A 192 51.58 -31.49 41.21
C GLY A 192 52.46 -32.57 40.60
N THR A 193 51.99 -33.18 39.51
CA THR A 193 52.85 -33.54 38.37
C THR A 193 52.00 -33.83 37.13
N SER A 194 52.63 -33.53 36.00
CA SER A 194 52.24 -33.64 34.60
C SER A 194 51.81 -35.05 34.15
N SER A 195 51.15 -35.06 32.96
CA SER A 195 51.03 -36.14 31.96
C SER A 195 50.15 -37.34 32.38
N TYR A 196 49.31 -37.93 31.54
CA TYR A 196 49.43 -38.29 30.12
C TYR A 196 48.04 -38.60 29.51
N ALA A 197 48.02 -38.62 28.19
CA ALA A 197 46.92 -38.93 27.28
C ALA A 197 46.12 -40.21 27.58
N LEU A 198 44.85 -40.23 27.15
CA LEU A 198 44.32 -41.23 26.20
C LEU A 198 42.93 -40.79 25.68
N GLY A 199 42.78 -40.76 24.35
CA GLY A 199 41.53 -40.44 23.67
C GLY A 199 40.64 -41.65 23.38
N SER A 200 39.71 -41.43 22.44
CA SER A 200 38.74 -42.35 21.82
C SER A 200 37.35 -42.34 22.49
N ALA A 201 36.35 -41.65 21.94
CA ALA A 201 35.50 -41.97 20.78
C ALA A 201 34.30 -42.88 21.11
N GLY A 202 33.09 -42.40 20.74
CA GLY A 202 32.03 -43.25 20.21
C GLY A 202 30.88 -43.68 21.14
N GLY A 203 29.71 -43.07 20.94
CA GLY A 203 28.56 -43.85 20.41
C GLY A 203 27.41 -44.24 21.35
N LYS A 204 26.20 -43.80 20.92
CA LYS A 204 24.83 -44.36 21.08
C LYS A 204 24.22 -44.42 22.50
N ARG A 205 23.09 -43.73 22.70
CA ARG A 205 21.69 -44.20 22.56
C ARG A 205 21.38 -45.34 23.53
N ASP A 206 20.63 -45.01 24.56
CA ASP A 206 19.29 -45.55 24.82
C ASP A 206 18.40 -44.41 25.31
#